data_AF-V4A6J2-F1
#
_entry.id   AF-V4A6J2-F1
#
_cell.length_a   1.000
_cell.length_b   1.000
_cell.length_c   1.000
_cell.angle_alpha   90.00
_cell.angle_beta   90.00
_cell.angle_gamma   90.00
#
_symmetry.space_group_name_H-M   'P 1'
#
loop_
_entity.id
_entity.type
_entity.pdbx_description
1 polymer ?
#
loop_
_entity_poly.entity_id
_entity_poly.type
_entity_poly.pdbx_seq_one_letter_code
_entity_poly.pdbx_strand_id
1 'polypeptide(L)'
;MYQEKDKVDIPTVDDIILPPPYIVRILFLYGRSNCLLKLSNLESQRILESSPYVFFDSLYIHEPLAEDNSCEEIFHSLCNLDKKGQSYIFEVSKNQTKLYVYMAQLLAHPLQRVSQQSTAYKLRPLTPDLVEKAVANLPAT
;
A
#
# COMPACT_ATOMS: atom_id res chain seq x y z
N MET A 1 -26.62 -0.92 18.90
CA MET A 1 -26.40 -2.11 18.05
C MET A 1 -26.06 -1.62 16.66
N TYR A 2 -24.78 -1.59 16.30
CA TYR A 2 -24.40 -1.33 14.92
C TYR A 2 -24.82 -2.57 14.12
N GLN A 3 -25.79 -2.41 13.22
CA GLN A 3 -26.10 -3.46 12.27
C GLN A 3 -24.91 -3.63 11.35
N GLU A 4 -24.46 -4.87 11.19
CA GLU A 4 -23.40 -5.28 10.27
C GLU A 4 -23.91 -5.01 8.84
N LYS A 5 -23.64 -3.81 8.34
CA LYS A 5 -23.99 -3.40 6.97
C LYS A 5 -22.99 -4.04 6.01
N ASP A 6 -23.53 -4.79 5.06
CA ASP A 6 -22.97 -5.22 3.78
C ASP A 6 -21.57 -5.84 3.85
N LYS A 7 -21.51 -7.18 3.85
CA LYS A 7 -20.26 -7.90 3.59
C LYS A 7 -19.80 -7.56 2.18
N VAL A 8 -18.60 -7.01 2.06
CA VAL A 8 -17.96 -6.78 0.75
C VAL A 8 -17.54 -8.14 0.20
N ASP A 9 -18.11 -8.51 -0.94
CA ASP A 9 -17.70 -9.72 -1.65
C ASP A 9 -16.31 -9.55 -2.26
N ILE A 10 -15.54 -10.63 -2.28
CA ILE A 10 -14.21 -10.67 -2.89
C ILE A 10 -14.37 -11.15 -4.32
N PRO A 11 -13.77 -10.47 -5.31
CA PRO A 11 -13.90 -10.88 -6.71
C PRO A 11 -13.21 -12.23 -6.91
N THR A 12 -13.95 -13.17 -7.48
CA THR A 12 -13.43 -14.45 -7.98
C THR A 12 -13.24 -14.34 -9.47
N VAL A 13 -12.07 -14.70 -9.98
CA VAL A 13 -11.78 -14.71 -11.41
C VAL A 13 -11.39 -16.13 -11.79
N ASP A 14 -12.16 -16.73 -12.70
CA ASP A 14 -11.93 -18.10 -13.17
C ASP A 14 -10.74 -18.19 -14.13
N ASP A 15 -10.46 -17.10 -14.87
CA ASP A 15 -9.34 -16.99 -15.81
C ASP A 15 -8.42 -15.81 -15.45
N ILE A 16 -7.21 -16.12 -14.97
CA ILE A 16 -6.21 -15.16 -14.50
C ILE A 16 -5.78 -14.18 -15.61
N ILE A 17 -6.01 -14.51 -16.89
CA ILE A 17 -5.67 -13.67 -18.03
C ILE A 17 -6.63 -12.46 -18.15
N LEU A 18 -7.87 -12.60 -17.69
CA LEU A 18 -8.86 -11.53 -17.73
C LEU A 18 -8.73 -10.62 -16.49
N PRO A 19 -8.87 -9.29 -16.66
CA PRO A 19 -8.88 -8.38 -15.51
C PRO A 19 -10.10 -8.68 -14.62
N PRO A 20 -9.98 -8.57 -13.29
CA PRO A 20 -11.11 -8.77 -12.40
C PRO A 20 -12.18 -7.69 -12.64
N PRO A 21 -13.47 -7.99 -12.39
CA PRO A 21 -14.54 -7.01 -12.55
C PRO A 21 -14.38 -5.79 -11.61
N TYR A 22 -13.76 -6.01 -10.46
CA TYR A 22 -13.39 -4.98 -9.50
C TYR A 22 -12.23 -5.49 -8.62
N ILE A 23 -11.66 -4.60 -7.82
CA ILE A 23 -10.73 -4.96 -6.75
C ILE A 23 -11.24 -4.43 -5.41
N VAL A 24 -10.79 -5.02 -4.32
CA VAL A 24 -11.05 -4.50 -2.97
C VAL A 24 -9.77 -3.88 -2.44
N ARG A 25 -9.83 -2.62 -2.03
CA ARG A 25 -8.69 -1.92 -1.45
C ARG A 25 -9.05 -1.35 -0.09
N ILE A 26 -8.23 -1.65 0.90
CA ILE A 26 -8.34 -1.13 2.25
C ILE A 26 -7.28 -0.05 2.44
N LEU A 27 -7.73 1.17 2.75
CA LEU A 27 -6.85 2.27 3.16
C LEU A 27 -6.94 2.41 4.68
N PHE A 28 -5.91 1.95 5.39
CA PHE A 28 -5.86 1.96 6.84
C PHE A 28 -5.08 3.18 7.36
N LEU A 29 -5.81 4.16 7.86
CA LEU A 29 -5.23 5.34 8.50
C LEU A 29 -5.15 5.09 10.01
N TYR A 30 -3.94 5.11 10.55
CA TYR A 30 -3.72 4.85 11.98
C TYR A 30 -3.07 6.05 12.65
N GLY A 31 -3.63 6.51 13.77
CA GLY A 31 -3.25 7.78 14.41
C GLY A 31 -2.84 7.68 15.87
N ARG A 32 -2.62 6.48 16.40
CA ARG A 32 -2.35 6.26 17.83
C ARG A 32 -0.94 5.73 18.01
N SER A 33 -0.15 6.37 18.87
CA SER A 33 1.25 5.96 19.13
C SER A 33 1.42 5.05 20.34
N ASN A 34 0.38 4.89 21.18
CA ASN A 34 0.42 4.12 22.43
C ASN A 34 -0.47 2.86 22.39
N CYS A 35 -0.93 2.48 21.20
CA CYS A 35 -1.89 1.38 21.05
C CYS A 35 -1.39 0.43 19.97
N LEU A 36 -1.04 -0.79 20.35
CA LEU A 36 -0.61 -1.82 19.43
C LEU A 36 -1.79 -2.37 18.63
N LEU A 37 -1.54 -2.69 17.37
CA LEU A 37 -2.51 -3.33 16.49
C LEU A 37 -2.75 -4.77 16.95
N LYS A 38 -4.00 -5.12 17.26
CA LYS A 38 -4.40 -6.48 17.60
C LYS A 38 -4.98 -7.16 16.37
N LEU A 39 -4.17 -7.99 15.73
CA LEU A 39 -4.56 -8.77 14.57
C LEU A 39 -5.07 -10.14 15.03
N SER A 40 -6.33 -10.24 15.44
CA SER A 40 -6.88 -11.47 16.03
C SER A 40 -7.67 -12.35 15.05
N ASN A 41 -8.03 -11.84 13.87
CA ASN A 41 -8.84 -12.59 12.92
C ASN A 41 -7.98 -13.27 11.84
N LEU A 42 -7.74 -14.57 12.02
CA LEU A 42 -6.96 -15.40 11.10
C LEU A 42 -7.61 -15.50 9.71
N GLU A 43 -8.94 -15.50 9.62
CA GLU A 43 -9.64 -15.58 8.33
C GLU A 43 -9.45 -14.31 7.51
N SER A 44 -9.54 -13.13 8.15
CA SER A 44 -9.25 -11.86 7.47
C SER A 44 -7.80 -11.77 7.00
N GLN A 45 -6.85 -12.27 7.79
CA GLN A 45 -5.45 -12.35 7.38
C GLN A 45 -5.27 -13.30 6.19
N ARG A 46 -5.89 -14.47 6.22
CA ARG A 46 -5.87 -15.42 5.09
C ARG A 46 -6.41 -14.79 3.82
N ILE A 47 -7.50 -14.02 3.90
CA ILE A 47 -8.07 -13.31 2.75
C ILE A 47 -7.06 -12.30 2.18
N LEU A 48 -6.47 -11.46 3.04
CA LEU A 48 -5.44 -10.50 2.65
C LEU A 48 -4.22 -11.19 2.01
N GLU A 49 -3.86 -12.38 2.49
CA GLU A 49 -2.69 -13.14 2.04
C GLU A 49 -2.95 -13.97 0.78
N SER A 50 -4.16 -14.49 0.58
CA SER A 50 -4.46 -15.42 -0.52
C SER A 50 -5.06 -14.74 -1.74
N SER A 51 -5.83 -13.66 -1.58
CA SER A 51 -6.56 -13.06 -2.70
C SER A 51 -5.67 -12.10 -3.52
N PRO A 52 -5.49 -12.30 -4.83
CA PRO A 52 -4.70 -11.39 -5.68
C PRO A 52 -5.39 -10.03 -5.93
N TYR A 53 -6.65 -9.88 -5.51
CA TYR A 53 -7.48 -8.71 -5.80
C TYR A 53 -7.89 -7.94 -4.56
N VAL A 54 -7.38 -8.33 -3.39
CA VAL A 54 -7.52 -7.60 -2.14
C VAL A 54 -6.18 -6.96 -1.81
N PHE A 55 -6.21 -5.64 -1.62
CA PHE A 55 -5.03 -4.82 -1.33
C PHE A 55 -5.19 -4.12 0.00
N PHE A 56 -4.10 -4.04 0.76
CA PHE A 56 -4.02 -3.29 2.00
C PHE A 56 -2.97 -2.20 1.84
N ASP A 57 -3.32 -0.96 2.12
CA ASP A 57 -2.36 0.12 2.24
C ASP A 57 -2.56 0.80 3.58
N SER A 58 -1.49 1.38 4.12
CA SER A 58 -1.58 2.09 5.38
C SER A 58 -0.82 3.39 5.40
N LEU A 59 -1.35 4.31 6.19
CA LEU A 59 -0.73 5.59 6.51
C LEU A 59 -0.76 5.76 8.03
N TYR A 60 0.41 5.59 8.64
CA TYR A 60 0.60 5.74 10.08
C TYR A 60 0.98 7.19 10.42
N ILE A 61 0.06 7.90 11.07
CA ILE A 61 0.23 9.27 11.53
C ILE A 61 0.62 9.21 13.01
N HIS A 62 1.91 9.37 13.30
CA HIS A 62 2.43 9.09 14.63
C HIS A 62 2.89 10.35 15.38
N GLU A 63 2.81 10.30 16.69
CA GLU A 63 3.43 11.30 17.56
C GLU A 63 4.95 11.23 17.44
N PRO A 64 5.68 12.31 17.75
CA PRO A 64 7.15 12.27 17.82
C PRO A 64 7.61 11.08 18.68
N LEU A 65 8.70 10.43 18.27
CA LEU A 65 9.25 9.31 19.01
C LEU A 65 9.54 9.73 20.46
N ALA A 66 9.07 8.92 21.41
CA ALA A 66 9.22 9.13 22.83
C ALA A 66 9.34 7.76 23.51
N GLU A 67 9.98 7.70 24.67
CA GLU A 67 10.23 6.44 25.39
C GLU A 67 8.95 5.74 25.85
N ASP A 68 7.87 6.49 26.02
CA ASP A 68 6.58 5.98 26.48
C ASP A 68 5.66 5.50 25.37
N ASN A 69 6.07 5.67 24.10
CA ASN A 69 5.27 5.27 22.95
C ASN A 69 5.83 4.06 22.19
N SER A 70 4.96 3.42 21.42
CA SER A 70 5.25 2.16 20.71
C SER A 70 5.28 2.36 19.20
N CYS A 71 5.79 3.51 18.73
CA CYS A 71 5.71 3.86 17.31
C CYS A 71 6.40 2.84 16.40
N GLU A 72 7.55 2.33 16.82
CA GLU A 72 8.32 1.35 16.05
C GLU A 72 7.57 0.02 15.95
N GLU A 73 7.05 -0.49 17.07
CA GLU A 73 6.30 -1.76 17.10
C GLU A 73 5.00 -1.65 16.30
N ILE A 74 4.33 -0.49 16.31
CA ILE A 74 3.14 -0.23 15.51
C ILE A 74 3.48 -0.25 14.02
N PHE A 75 4.54 0.46 13.61
CA PHE A 75 4.95 0.49 12.21
C PHE A 75 5.40 -0.89 11.73
N HIS A 76 6.16 -1.62 12.56
CA HIS A 76 6.57 -2.99 12.27
C HIS A 76 5.35 -3.92 12.13
N SER A 77 4.33 -3.76 12.98
CA SER A 77 3.08 -4.53 12.88
C SER A 77 2.33 -4.25 11.57
N LEU A 78 2.35 -3.02 11.07
CA LEU A 78 1.80 -2.67 9.76
C LEU A 78 2.58 -3.34 8.63
N CYS A 79 3.91 -3.28 8.67
CA CYS A 79 4.77 -3.95 7.69
C CYS A 79 4.52 -5.46 7.63
N ASN A 80 4.31 -6.11 8.78
CA ASN A 80 4.05 -7.55 8.85
C ASN A 80 2.72 -7.98 8.22
N LEU A 81 1.79 -7.04 7.96
CA LEU A 81 0.58 -7.32 7.21
C LEU A 81 0.85 -7.47 5.70
N ASP A 82 1.92 -6.87 5.17
CA ASP A 82 2.26 -6.91 3.75
C ASP A 82 3.13 -8.12 3.39
N LYS A 83 2.55 -9.32 3.45
CA LYS A 83 3.28 -10.53 3.06
C LYS A 83 3.56 -10.63 1.55
N LYS A 84 2.82 -9.88 0.73
CA LYS A 84 2.94 -9.89 -0.74
C LYS A 84 3.96 -8.87 -1.28
N GLY A 85 4.36 -7.90 -0.46
CA GLY A 85 5.20 -6.79 -0.91
C GLY A 85 4.48 -5.84 -1.88
N GLN A 86 3.15 -5.85 -1.88
CA GLN A 86 2.32 -5.05 -2.82
C GLN A 86 1.66 -3.87 -2.13
N SER A 87 1.72 -3.81 -0.80
CA SER A 87 1.13 -2.75 0.00
C SER A 87 1.99 -1.50 -0.05
N TYR A 88 1.35 -0.33 -0.03
CA TYR A 88 2.02 0.93 0.25
C TYR A 88 1.83 1.23 1.73
N ILE A 89 2.93 1.30 2.47
CA ILE A 89 2.96 1.55 3.91
C ILE A 89 3.78 2.80 4.13
N PHE A 90 3.11 3.86 4.57
CA PHE A 90 3.72 5.15 4.85
C PHE A 90 3.64 5.46 6.34
N GLU A 91 4.64 6.15 6.87
CA GLU A 91 4.58 6.83 8.15
C GLU A 91 4.71 8.34 7.95
N VAL A 92 4.08 9.12 8.83
CA VAL A 92 4.36 10.54 8.96
C VAL A 92 4.15 11.00 10.39
N SER A 93 5.08 11.81 10.92
CA SER A 93 4.85 12.56 12.14
C SER A 93 4.14 13.91 11.87
N LYS A 94 4.50 14.98 12.60
CA LYS A 94 3.92 16.33 12.46
C LYS A 94 4.37 17.07 11.19
N ASN A 95 4.18 16.48 10.01
CA ASN A 95 4.47 17.11 8.71
C ASN A 95 3.28 17.01 7.75
N GLN A 96 2.50 18.09 7.68
CA GLN A 96 1.30 18.16 6.85
C GLN A 96 1.60 17.99 5.36
N THR A 97 2.69 18.58 4.86
CA THR A 97 3.07 18.45 3.44
C THR A 97 3.34 17.00 3.07
N LYS A 98 4.11 16.27 3.90
CA LYS A 98 4.36 14.83 3.69
C LYS A 98 3.07 14.01 3.75
N LEU A 99 2.17 14.33 4.69
CA LEU A 99 0.86 13.69 4.78
C LEU A 99 0.09 13.78 3.45
N TYR A 100 -0.03 14.99 2.89
CA TYR A 100 -0.72 15.19 1.60
C TYR A 100 0.00 14.49 0.46
N VAL A 101 1.33 14.49 0.44
CA VAL A 101 2.12 13.77 -0.55
C VAL A 101 1.83 12.27 -0.48
N TYR A 102 1.85 11.65 0.69
CA TYR A 102 1.57 10.21 0.83
C TYR A 102 0.13 9.86 0.46
N MET A 103 -0.84 10.71 0.83
CA MET A 103 -2.23 10.55 0.38
C MET A 103 -2.35 10.63 -1.14
N ALA A 104 -1.61 11.52 -1.80
CA ALA A 104 -1.58 11.60 -3.27
C ALA A 104 -0.92 10.35 -3.90
N GLN A 105 0.15 9.82 -3.30
CA GLN A 105 0.77 8.56 -3.75
C GLN A 105 -0.19 7.36 -3.63
N LEU A 106 -1.06 7.36 -2.62
CA LEU A 106 -2.12 6.37 -2.47
C LEU A 106 -3.23 6.51 -3.53
N LEU A 107 -3.24 7.49 -4.42
CA LEU A 107 -4.21 7.52 -5.54
C LEU A 107 -3.92 6.47 -6.62
N ALA A 108 -2.68 5.95 -6.67
CA ALA A 108 -2.30 4.98 -7.68
C ALA A 108 -3.11 3.68 -7.58
N HIS A 109 -3.61 3.19 -8.73
CA HIS A 109 -4.40 1.96 -8.79
C HIS A 109 -3.53 0.75 -8.41
N PRO A 110 -3.96 -0.13 -7.48
CA PRO A 110 -3.14 -1.25 -6.99
C PRO A 110 -2.60 -2.19 -8.07
N LEU A 111 -3.40 -2.50 -9.10
CA LEU A 111 -2.94 -3.35 -10.23
C LEU A 111 -2.04 -2.63 -11.25
N GLN A 112 -1.91 -1.31 -11.18
CA GLN A 112 -1.16 -0.52 -12.17
C GLN A 112 0.07 0.18 -11.58
N ARG A 113 0.17 0.23 -10.25
CA ARG A 113 1.31 0.85 -9.57
C ARG A 113 2.48 -0.12 -9.47
N VAL A 114 3.68 0.42 -9.50
CA VAL A 114 4.92 -0.34 -9.20
C VAL A 114 5.05 -0.57 -7.70
N SER A 115 5.98 -1.43 -7.26
CA SER A 115 6.29 -1.59 -5.83
C SER A 115 6.73 -0.25 -5.22
N GLN A 116 6.43 -0.02 -3.93
CA GLN A 116 6.71 1.26 -3.26
C GLN A 116 8.19 1.68 -3.40
N GLN A 117 9.11 0.72 -3.31
CA GLN A 117 10.56 0.92 -3.41
C GLN A 117 11.02 1.36 -4.82
N SER A 118 10.24 1.03 -5.85
CA SER A 118 10.55 1.37 -7.25
C SER A 118 9.80 2.60 -7.76
N THR A 119 9.06 3.30 -6.88
CA THR A 119 8.33 4.52 -7.26
C THR A 119 9.26 5.72 -7.46
N ALA A 120 8.96 6.52 -8.47
CA ALA A 120 9.62 7.80 -8.72
C ALA A 120 8.60 8.85 -9.17
N TYR A 121 8.36 9.87 -8.34
CA TYR A 121 7.37 10.91 -8.59
C TYR A 121 7.96 12.19 -9.19
N LYS A 122 9.29 12.32 -9.18
CA LYS A 122 9.99 13.41 -9.86
C LYS A 122 10.39 12.94 -11.25
N LEU A 123 9.75 13.51 -12.27
CA LEU A 123 10.14 13.29 -13.65
C LEU A 123 11.57 13.84 -13.81
N ARG A 124 12.49 12.97 -14.21
CA ARG A 124 13.84 13.41 -14.60
C ARG A 124 13.77 13.84 -16.06
N PRO A 125 14.39 14.98 -16.43
CA PRO A 125 14.55 15.30 -17.84
C PRO A 125 15.31 14.18 -18.54
N LEU A 126 14.88 13.82 -19.74
CA LEU A 126 15.60 12.87 -20.60
C LEU A 126 16.96 13.50 -20.94
N THR A 127 18.02 12.96 -20.35
CA THR A 127 19.37 13.25 -20.81
C THR A 127 19.64 12.42 -22.07
N PRO A 128 20.47 12.90 -23.01
CA PRO A 128 20.78 12.19 -24.25
C PRO A 128 21.20 10.73 -24.02
N ASP A 129 22.00 10.47 -22.98
CA ASP A 129 22.50 9.15 -22.62
C ASP A 129 21.38 8.15 -22.24
N LEU A 130 20.27 8.63 -21.66
CA LEU A 130 19.12 7.79 -21.31
C LEU A 130 18.25 7.48 -22.53
N VAL A 131 18.21 8.39 -23.50
CA VAL A 131 17.54 8.17 -24.79
C VAL A 131 18.26 7.07 -25.56
N GLU A 132 19.59 7.14 -25.67
CA GLU A 132 20.38 6.09 -26.34
C GLU A 132 20.19 4.71 -25.68
N LYS A 133 20.19 4.65 -24.34
CA LYS A 133 19.95 3.39 -23.60
C LYS A 133 18.53 2.86 -23.76
N ALA A 134 17.53 3.73 -23.86
CA ALA A 134 16.14 3.31 -24.10
C ALA A 134 15.95 2.78 -25.52
N VAL A 135 16.55 3.43 -26.51
CA VAL A 135 16.49 3.03 -27.92
C VAL A 135 17.25 1.73 -28.18
N ALA A 136 18.39 1.53 -27.53
CA ALA A 136 19.19 0.30 -27.67
C ALA A 136 18.49 -0.96 -27.12
N ASN A 137 17.48 -0.81 -26.27
CA ASN A 137 16.72 -1.93 -25.68
C ASN A 137 15.40 -2.22 -26.40
N LEU A 138 15.11 -1.54 -27.51
CA LEU A 138 13.95 -1.88 -28.34
C LEU A 138 14.26 -3.16 -29.15
N PRO A 139 13.34 -4.14 -29.19
CA PRO A 139 13.54 -5.33 -30.00
C PRO A 139 13.67 -4.94 -31.47
N ALA A 140 14.67 -5.50 -32.16
CA ALA A 140 14.86 -5.28 -33.59
C ALA A 140 13.59 -5.75 -34.34
N THR A 141 12.98 -4.84 -35.09
CA THR A 141 11.88 -5.10 -36.03
C THR A 141 12.30 -6.02 -37.16
#